data_AF-A0A645EF43-F1
#
_entry.id   AF-A0A645EF43-F1
#
_cell.length_a   1.000
_cell.length_b   1.000
_cell.length_c   1.000
_cell.angle_alpha   90.00
_cell.angle_beta   90.00
_cell.angle_gamma   90.00
#
_symmetry.space_group_name_H-M   'P 1'
#
loop_
_entity.id
_entity.type
_entity.pdbx_description
1 polymer ?
#
loop_
_entity_poly.entity_id
_entity_poly.type
_entity_poly.pdbx_seq_one_letter_code
_entity_poly.pdbx_strand_id
1 'polypeptide(L)'
;MAALQRLGYDKIYCSPVEYFNKDTEFIHTTGNPFKKRDKYQYQNEYRILVKKDTLGPLTVNIGSLSDIAIDITTLMENSIKALNKQS
;
A
#
# COMPACT_ATOMS: atom_id res chain seq x y z
N MET A 1 -6.96 1.81 -10.28
CA MET A 1 -7.97 2.89 -10.37
C MET A 1 -9.22 2.48 -11.16
N ALA A 2 -9.09 1.91 -12.36
CA ALA A 2 -10.23 1.51 -13.19
C ALA A 2 -11.24 0.54 -12.55
N ALA A 3 -10.82 -0.31 -11.60
CA ALA A 3 -11.73 -1.22 -10.90
C ALA A 3 -12.62 -0.53 -9.85
N LEU A 4 -12.08 0.46 -9.13
CA LEU A 4 -12.81 1.20 -8.09
C LEU A 4 -13.77 2.23 -8.68
N GLN A 5 -13.39 2.88 -9.79
CA GLN A 5 -14.31 3.72 -10.57
C GLN A 5 -15.48 2.91 -11.14
N ARG A 6 -15.23 1.67 -11.61
CA ARG A 6 -16.27 0.74 -12.06
C ARG A 6 -17.25 0.32 -10.95
N LEU A 7 -16.88 0.48 -9.68
CA LEU A 7 -17.75 0.24 -8.52
C LEU A 7 -18.54 1.48 -8.08
N GLY A 8 -18.49 2.58 -8.84
CA GLY A 8 -19.25 3.80 -8.56
C GLY A 8 -18.65 4.70 -7.48
N TYR A 9 -17.33 4.62 -7.26
CA TYR A 9 -16.64 5.53 -6.34
C TYR A 9 -15.97 6.67 -7.10
N ASP A 10 -16.51 7.87 -6.93
CA ASP A 10 -16.15 9.04 -7.75
C ASP A 10 -14.94 9.80 -7.18
N LYS A 11 -14.66 9.61 -5.88
CA LYS A 11 -13.56 10.26 -5.16
C LYS A 11 -12.66 9.21 -4.52
N ILE A 12 -11.66 8.79 -5.27
CA ILE A 12 -10.61 7.87 -4.83
C ILE A 12 -9.31 8.64 -4.80
N TYR A 13 -8.67 8.69 -3.64
CA TYR A 13 -7.30 9.20 -3.51
C TYR A 13 -6.40 8.04 -3.09
N CYS A 14 -5.27 7.88 -3.76
CA CYS A 14 -4.30 6.84 -3.43
C CYS A 14 -2.89 7.35 -3.67
N SER A 15 -1.99 7.03 -2.76
CA SER A 15 -0.59 7.41 -2.86
C SER A 15 0.24 6.59 -1.88
N PRO A 16 1.54 6.38 -2.16
CA PRO A 16 2.51 6.10 -1.12
C PRO A 16 2.43 7.15 -0.01
N VAL A 17 2.73 6.74 1.22
CA VAL A 17 2.80 7.63 2.37
C VAL A 17 4.12 8.41 2.34
N GLU A 18 4.03 9.72 2.46
CA GLU A 18 5.19 10.59 2.66
C GLU A 18 5.55 10.65 4.14
N TYR A 19 6.85 10.50 4.41
CA TYR A 19 7.41 10.55 5.75
C TYR A 19 7.99 11.92 6.03
N PHE A 20 7.62 12.50 7.16
CA PHE A 20 8.10 13.82 7.57
C PHE A 20 8.78 13.77 8.93
N ASN A 21 9.78 14.63 9.10
CA ASN A 21 10.41 14.84 10.39
C ASN A 21 9.60 15.87 11.18
N LYS A 22 9.05 15.44 12.31
CA LYS A 22 8.18 16.27 13.17
C LYS A 22 8.88 17.49 13.79
N ASP A 23 10.21 17.48 13.84
CA ASP A 23 11.00 18.54 14.47
C ASP A 23 11.40 19.63 13.46
N THR A 24 11.32 19.33 12.15
CA THR A 24 11.66 20.26 11.07
C THR A 24 10.46 20.68 10.22
N GLU A 25 9.40 19.88 10.16
CA GLU A 25 8.20 20.17 9.38
C GLU A 25 7.00 20.47 10.28
N PHE A 26 6.46 21.69 10.15
CA PHE A 26 5.20 22.08 10.78
C PHE A 26 4.04 21.60 9.89
N ILE A 27 3.40 20.50 10.28
CA ILE A 27 2.21 20.00 9.56
C ILE A 27 0.96 20.50 10.27
N HIS A 28 0.11 21.23 9.55
CA HIS A 28 -1.22 21.60 10.03
C HIS A 28 -1.99 20.34 10.47
N THR A 29 -2.58 20.41 11.66
CA THR A 29 -3.32 19.32 12.33
C THR A 29 -4.59 18.88 11.60
N THR A 30 -4.88 19.44 10.42
CA THR A 30 -5.99 19.05 9.54
C THR A 30 -5.84 17.64 8.97
N GLY A 31 -4.71 16.97 9.23
CA GLY A 31 -4.54 15.52 9.04
C GLY A 31 -4.51 15.13 7.58
N ASN A 32 -3.32 15.12 6.97
CA ASN A 32 -3.16 14.51 5.65
C ASN A 32 -3.07 12.97 5.83
N PRO A 33 -4.04 12.20 5.31
CA PRO A 33 -4.03 10.74 5.44
C PRO A 33 -2.89 10.07 4.66
N PHE A 34 -2.12 10.81 3.85
CA PHE A 34 -0.94 10.33 3.13
C PHE A 34 0.37 10.83 3.73
N LYS A 35 0.36 11.41 4.94
CA LYS A 35 1.57 11.75 5.69
C LYS A 35 1.69 10.96 6.99
N LYS A 36 2.91 10.57 7.35
CA LYS A 36 3.22 9.87 8.60
C LYS A 36 4.58 10.32 9.15
N ARG A 37 4.75 10.23 10.48
CA ARG A 37 6.03 10.58 11.12
C ARG A 37 7.13 9.61 10.66
N ASP A 38 8.30 10.16 10.36
CA ASP A 38 9.52 9.47 9.95
C ASP A 38 9.93 8.27 10.81
N LYS A 39 9.67 8.29 12.12
CA LYS A 39 9.96 7.15 13.01
C LYS A 39 9.26 5.85 12.60
N TYR A 40 8.27 5.92 11.71
CA TYR A 40 7.54 4.77 11.16
C TYR A 40 7.94 4.41 9.72
N GLN A 41 9.01 5.00 9.18
CA GLN A 41 9.47 4.75 7.80
C GLN A 41 9.80 3.27 7.50
N TYR A 42 10.05 2.48 8.54
CA TYR A 42 10.23 1.03 8.41
C TYR A 42 8.97 0.31 7.90
N GLN A 43 7.81 0.97 7.94
CA GLN A 43 6.56 0.48 7.36
C GLN A 43 6.46 1.04 5.94
N ASN A 44 6.61 0.21 4.91
CA ASN A 44 6.38 0.66 3.55
C ASN A 44 4.87 0.69 3.29
N GLU A 45 4.26 1.88 3.35
CA GLU A 45 2.79 2.05 3.32
C GLU A 45 2.29 2.65 2.01
N TYR A 46 1.24 2.02 1.48
CA TYR A 46 0.41 2.56 0.41
C TYR A 46 -1.03 2.71 0.93
N ARG A 47 -1.62 3.89 0.81
CA ARG A 47 -2.97 4.16 1.34
C ARG A 47 -3.97 4.38 0.22
N ILE A 48 -5.22 3.98 0.47
CA ILE A 48 -6.36 4.21 -0.42
C ILE A 48 -7.46 4.83 0.44
N LEU A 49 -7.89 6.04 0.07
CA LEU A 49 -8.99 6.74 0.70
C LEU A 49 -10.18 6.73 -0.25
N VAL A 50 -11.31 6.22 0.23
CA VAL A 50 -12.54 6.11 -0.54
C VAL A 50 -13.66 6.78 0.26
N LYS A 51 -14.38 7.70 -0.37
CA LYS A 51 -15.64 8.18 0.20
C LYS A 51 -16.71 7.11 -0.06
N LYS A 52 -17.28 6.56 1.00
CA LYS A 52 -18.36 5.58 0.91
C LYS A 52 -19.71 6.30 1.01
N ASP A 53 -20.59 6.06 0.03
CA ASP A 53 -21.93 6.67 -0.01
C ASP A 53 -23.05 5.71 0.48
N THR A 54 -22.71 4.49 0.87
CA THR A 54 -23.66 3.47 1.37
C THR A 54 -23.41 3.13 2.84
N LEU A 55 -24.43 2.61 3.53
CA LEU A 55 -24.27 2.04 4.88
C LEU A 55 -23.76 0.59 4.78
N GLY A 56 -22.92 0.17 5.73
CA GLY A 56 -22.40 -1.21 5.84
C GLY A 56 -20.89 -1.37 5.54
N PRO A 57 -20.33 -2.60 5.63
CA PRO A 57 -18.91 -2.85 5.37
C PRO A 57 -18.54 -2.56 3.90
N LEU A 58 -17.32 -2.09 3.66
CA LEU A 58 -16.76 -1.91 2.32
C LEU A 58 -15.83 -3.09 1.99
N THR A 59 -16.18 -3.87 0.98
CA THR A 59 -15.31 -4.93 0.46
C THR A 59 -14.57 -4.41 -0.77
N VAL A 60 -13.24 -4.42 -0.72
CA VAL A 60 -12.38 -4.03 -1.84
C VAL A 60 -11.55 -5.23 -2.28
N ASN A 61 -11.65 -5.60 -3.55
CA ASN A 61 -10.73 -6.56 -4.16
C ASN A 61 -9.48 -5.81 -4.63
N ILE A 62 -8.35 -6.05 -3.96
CA ILE A 62 -7.06 -5.42 -4.27
C ILE A 62 -6.25 -6.17 -5.33
N GLY A 63 -6.79 -7.25 -5.90
CA GLY A 63 -6.08 -8.13 -6.82
C GLY A 63 -5.12 -9.07 -6.10
N SER A 64 -4.06 -9.50 -6.79
CA SER A 64 -3.04 -10.37 -6.21
C SER A 64 -1.96 -9.55 -5.49
N LEU A 65 -1.52 -10.02 -4.33
CA LEU A 65 -0.38 -9.43 -3.62
C LEU A 65 0.95 -9.67 -4.35
N SER A 66 1.02 -10.65 -5.25
CA SER A 66 2.23 -11.01 -5.99
C SER A 66 2.81 -9.87 -6.83
N ASP A 67 1.99 -8.89 -7.22
CA ASP A 67 2.43 -7.77 -8.07
C ASP A 67 3.19 -6.70 -7.29
N ILE A 68 3.06 -6.67 -5.96
CA ILE A 68 3.64 -5.65 -5.08
C ILE A 68 4.45 -6.24 -3.92
N ALA A 69 4.44 -7.56 -3.77
CA ALA A 69 5.17 -8.29 -2.76
C ALA A 69 5.78 -9.56 -3.35
N ILE A 70 7.00 -9.84 -2.95
CA ILE A 70 7.69 -11.09 -3.27
C ILE A 70 7.44 -12.05 -2.11
N ASP A 71 6.89 -13.23 -2.40
CA ASP A 71 6.88 -14.31 -1.44
C ASP A 71 8.30 -14.88 -1.28
N ILE A 72 8.83 -14.74 -0.07
CA ILE A 72 10.18 -15.16 0.29
C ILE A 72 10.31 -16.69 0.18
N THR A 73 9.23 -17.44 0.42
CA THR A 73 9.21 -18.90 0.31
C THR A 73 9.47 -19.30 -1.14
N THR A 74 8.73 -18.69 -2.07
CA THR A 74 8.92 -18.87 -3.51
C THR A 74 10.34 -18.47 -3.95
N LEU A 75 10.90 -17.39 -3.39
CA LEU A 75 12.25 -16.93 -3.70
C LEU A 75 13.34 -17.93 -3.24
N MET A 76 13.19 -18.47 -2.03
CA MET A 76 14.11 -19.46 -1.46
C MET A 76 14.09 -20.77 -2.26
N GLU A 77 12.90 -21.27 -2.61
CA GLU A 77 12.76 -22.49 -3.41
C GLU A 77 13.41 -22.37 -4.80
N ASN A 78 13.24 -21.23 -5.46
CA ASN A 78 13.85 -20.97 -6.77
C ASN A 78 15.38 -20.90 -6.68
N SER A 79 15.90 -20.33 -5.58
CA SER A 79 17.35 -20.24 -5.35
C SER A 79 17.97 -21.64 -5.16
N ILE A 80 17.31 -22.51 -4.38
CA ILE A 80 17.75 -23.90 -4.17
C ILE A 80 17.72 -24.69 -5.49
N LYS A 81 16.63 -24.55 -6.27
CA LYS A 81 16.50 -25.23 -7.57
C LYS A 81 17.56 -24.76 -8.58
N ALA A 82 17.95 -23.49 -8.56
CA ALA A 82 19.00 -22.96 -9.43
C ALA A 82 20.38 -23.52 -9.09
N LEU A 83 20.71 -23.63 -7.80
CA LEU A 83 21.95 -24.26 -7.32
C LEU A 83 22.06 -25.73 -7.77
N ASN A 84 20.97 -26.49 -7.65
CA ASN A 84 20.96 -27.92 -8.01
C ASN A 84 20.99 -28.18 -9.53
N LYS A 85 20.71 -27.18 -10.37
CA LYS A 85 20.79 -27.31 -11.84
C LYS A 85 22.20 -27.02 -12.40
N GLN A 86 23.09 -26.48 -11.58
CA GLN A 86 24.48 -26.17 -11.95
C GLN A 86 25.49 -27.24 -11.48
N SER A 87 25.03 -28.27 -10.78
CA SER A 87 25.79 -29.48 -10.42
C SER A 87 25.48 -30.63 -11.36
#